data_AF-A0A3S3S800-F1
#
_entry.id   AF-A0A3S3S800-F1
#
_cell.length_a   1.000
_cell.length_b   1.000
_cell.length_c   1.000
_cell.angle_alpha   90.00
_cell.angle_beta   90.00
_cell.angle_gamma   90.00
#
_symmetry.space_group_name_H-M   'P 1'
#
loop_
_entity.id
_entity.type
_entity.pdbx_description
1 polymer ?
#
loop_
_entity_poly.entity_id
_entity_poly.type
_entity_poly.pdbx_seq_one_letter_code
_entity_poly.pdbx_strand_id
1 'polypeptide(L)'
;MSERQRKSLSNLPLTTESDDCTAITARVSWPWFVFAVWRQILKLSKKATTKEIAFLMKQENDLKAFSDNIERAVKDGLIVNNNDLLSISNDNQRATHDWYCFRCFKPAKIILKCNGCERVYHDSCRCFCDERKKCFYCQTRIQEPIRKKLLTKDEINDAIDLVFSKLKSSYSSLMQKSTLKHESEVLTRHVTKLLCKPHFNFSLIEAKVTNTEYQSFFEFATDCKTISYNLNVLYGPESEIGKQCEEMYNFVLKEIELLSYCVECYIRSFHKKRDDHYYWFIMP
;
A
#
# COMPACT_ATOMS: atom_id res chain seq x y z
N MET A 1 7.73 -22.06 -0.42
CA MET A 1 8.36 -20.78 -0.08
C MET A 1 9.75 -21.08 0.46
N SER A 2 10.82 -20.57 -0.15
CA SER A 2 12.18 -20.85 0.33
C SER A 2 12.48 -20.02 1.59
N GLU A 3 13.27 -20.57 2.51
CA GLU A 3 13.70 -19.93 3.77
C GLU A 3 14.39 -18.56 3.57
N ARG A 4 14.87 -18.27 2.34
CA ARG A 4 15.41 -16.96 1.95
C ARG A 4 14.34 -15.89 1.72
N GLN A 5 13.11 -16.26 1.35
CA GLN A 5 12.03 -15.31 1.06
C GLN A 5 11.36 -14.76 2.32
N ARG A 6 11.30 -15.54 3.42
CA ARG A 6 10.95 -14.98 4.74
C ARG A 6 11.96 -13.91 5.16
N LYS A 7 13.26 -14.14 4.89
CA LYS A 7 14.37 -13.24 5.23
C LYS A 7 14.38 -11.89 4.49
N SER A 8 13.71 -11.74 3.35
CA SER A 8 13.77 -10.49 2.54
C SER A 8 13.05 -9.30 3.18
N LEU A 9 11.92 -9.53 3.87
CA LEU A 9 11.19 -8.48 4.61
C LEU A 9 11.38 -8.59 6.13
N SER A 10 11.79 -9.76 6.65
CA SER A 10 12.01 -9.97 8.10
C SER A 10 13.41 -9.58 8.59
N ASN A 11 14.38 -9.32 7.70
CA ASN A 11 15.78 -9.02 8.07
C ASN A 11 16.21 -7.59 7.73
N LEU A 12 15.26 -6.66 7.57
CA LEU A 12 15.62 -5.26 7.49
C LEU A 12 16.26 -4.87 8.83
N PRO A 13 17.45 -4.23 8.83
CA PRO A 13 18.21 -3.99 10.04
C PRO A 13 17.35 -3.23 11.06
N LEU A 14 17.05 -3.89 12.17
CA LEU A 14 16.41 -3.28 13.32
C LEU A 14 17.50 -2.52 14.07
N THR A 15 17.56 -1.21 13.91
CA THR A 15 18.44 -0.39 14.74
C THR A 15 17.97 -0.49 16.19
N THR A 16 18.90 -0.73 17.12
CA THR A 16 18.64 -0.88 18.56
C THR A 16 18.49 0.44 19.32
N GLU A 17 18.62 1.60 18.65
CA GLU A 17 18.47 2.91 19.27
C GLU A 17 16.96 3.23 19.44
N SER A 18 16.41 2.79 20.57
CA SER A 18 14.99 2.93 20.95
C SER A 18 14.52 4.38 21.06
N ASP A 19 15.44 5.31 21.31
CA ASP A 19 15.13 6.64 21.85
C ASP A 19 14.87 7.71 20.79
N ASP A 20 14.99 7.37 19.51
CA ASP A 20 14.98 8.37 18.44
C ASP A 20 13.64 8.50 17.70
N CYS A 21 12.65 7.65 17.98
CA CYS A 21 11.37 7.66 17.26
C CYS A 21 10.30 8.49 17.97
N THR A 22 9.64 9.39 17.25
CA THR A 22 8.54 10.17 17.83
C THR A 22 7.25 9.36 17.81
N ALA A 23 6.73 9.06 19.00
CA ALA A 23 5.39 8.50 19.16
C ALA A 23 4.32 9.57 18.91
N ILE A 24 3.28 9.20 18.18
CA ILE A 24 2.08 10.02 17.98
C ILE A 24 0.85 9.23 18.42
N THR A 25 -0.18 9.95 18.87
CA THR A 25 -1.50 9.35 19.07
C THR A 25 -2.11 9.07 17.71
N ALA A 26 -2.53 7.82 17.51
CA ALA A 26 -3.19 7.38 16.30
C ALA A 26 -4.54 6.73 16.63
N ARG A 27 -5.10 6.02 15.65
CA ARG A 27 -6.46 5.50 15.71
C ARG A 27 -6.52 4.08 16.23
N VAL A 28 -7.67 3.73 16.82
CA VAL A 28 -7.95 2.39 17.35
C VAL A 28 -8.98 1.61 16.52
N SER A 29 -9.70 2.28 15.63
CA SER A 29 -10.64 1.69 14.69
C SER A 29 -9.93 0.97 13.54
N TRP A 30 -10.54 -0.12 13.08
CA TRP A 30 -10.08 -0.83 11.90
C TRP A 30 -10.46 -0.06 10.63
N PRO A 31 -9.51 0.35 9.78
CA PRO A 31 -9.82 1.26 8.68
C PRO A 31 -10.75 0.64 7.63
N TRP A 32 -10.55 -0.64 7.29
CA TRP A 32 -11.40 -1.34 6.33
C TRP A 32 -12.82 -1.54 6.83
N PHE A 33 -12.99 -1.71 8.16
CA PHE A 33 -14.32 -1.74 8.78
C PHE A 33 -15.01 -0.39 8.61
N VAL A 34 -14.33 0.71 8.94
CA VAL A 34 -14.86 2.06 8.76
C VAL A 34 -15.23 2.32 7.31
N PHE A 35 -14.34 1.98 6.37
CA PHE A 35 -14.59 2.14 4.94
C PHE A 35 -15.81 1.34 4.48
N ALA A 36 -15.97 0.10 4.94
CA ALA A 36 -17.13 -0.72 4.64
C ALA A 36 -18.44 -0.13 5.21
N VAL A 37 -18.41 0.39 6.44
CA VAL A 37 -19.56 1.06 7.07
C VAL A 37 -19.93 2.32 6.30
N TRP A 38 -18.97 3.17 5.92
CA TRP A 38 -19.23 4.36 5.11
C TRP A 38 -19.90 4.02 3.78
N ARG A 39 -19.49 2.93 3.11
CA ARG A 39 -20.16 2.45 1.90
C ARG A 39 -21.64 2.13 2.14
N GLN A 40 -21.97 1.49 3.26
CA GLN A 40 -23.36 1.18 3.60
C GLN A 40 -24.16 2.43 3.98
N ILE A 41 -23.59 3.34 4.76
CA ILE A 41 -24.23 4.63 5.11
C ILE A 41 -24.63 5.38 3.83
N LEU A 42 -23.73 5.45 2.85
CA LEU A 42 -24.00 6.15 1.59
C LEU A 42 -25.03 5.42 0.73
N LYS A 43 -25.06 4.08 0.77
CA LYS A 43 -26.09 3.28 0.10
C LYS A 43 -27.48 3.50 0.71
N LEU A 44 -27.57 3.69 2.02
CA LEU A 44 -28.80 3.89 2.78
C LEU A 44 -29.17 5.37 2.96
N SER A 45 -28.94 6.23 1.96
CA SER A 45 -29.33 7.65 1.99
C SER A 45 -28.62 8.53 3.03
N LYS A 46 -27.34 8.24 3.34
CA LYS A 46 -26.42 9.01 4.20
C LYS A 46 -26.65 8.87 5.71
N LYS A 47 -27.69 8.17 6.15
CA LYS A 47 -27.94 7.86 7.57
C LYS A 47 -28.53 6.46 7.67
N ALA A 48 -28.05 5.66 8.61
CA ALA A 48 -28.53 4.29 8.80
C ALA A 48 -28.38 3.83 10.25
N THR A 49 -29.24 2.93 10.69
CA THR A 49 -29.13 2.34 12.03
C THR A 49 -28.00 1.33 12.10
N THR A 50 -27.48 1.08 13.30
CA THR A 50 -26.43 0.06 13.52
C THR A 50 -26.88 -1.32 13.04
N LYS A 51 -28.16 -1.67 13.27
CA LYS A 51 -28.73 -2.97 12.86
C LYS A 51 -28.84 -3.12 11.35
N GLU A 52 -29.28 -2.08 10.64
CA GLU A 52 -29.36 -2.11 9.17
C GLU A 52 -27.99 -2.31 8.52
N ILE A 53 -26.97 -1.63 9.04
CA ILE A 53 -25.60 -1.80 8.52
C ILE A 53 -25.06 -3.19 8.87
N ALA A 54 -25.26 -3.66 10.10
CA ALA A 54 -24.84 -5.00 10.51
C ALA A 54 -25.47 -6.09 9.62
N PHE A 55 -26.75 -5.94 9.28
CA PHE A 55 -27.47 -6.81 8.34
C PHE A 55 -26.81 -6.81 6.94
N LEU A 56 -26.59 -5.63 6.36
CA LEU A 56 -25.96 -5.50 5.04
C LEU A 56 -24.53 -6.04 5.00
N MET A 57 -23.81 -5.95 6.12
CA MET A 57 -22.45 -6.49 6.26
C MET A 57 -22.40 -7.96 6.67
N LYS A 58 -23.56 -8.61 6.87
CA LYS A 58 -23.69 -10.00 7.34
C LYS A 58 -23.00 -10.25 8.69
N GLN A 59 -23.12 -9.29 9.61
CA GLN A 59 -22.52 -9.30 10.95
C GLN A 59 -23.57 -9.42 12.07
N GLU A 60 -24.81 -9.82 11.74
CA GLU A 60 -25.93 -9.91 12.69
C GLU A 60 -25.68 -10.90 13.84
N ASN A 61 -24.90 -11.95 13.56
CA ASN A 61 -24.57 -12.98 14.54
C ASN A 61 -23.58 -12.51 15.61
N ASP A 62 -22.94 -11.34 15.41
CA ASP A 62 -22.02 -10.72 16.38
C ASP A 62 -22.24 -9.20 16.46
N LEU A 63 -23.48 -8.82 16.78
CA LEU A 63 -23.86 -7.42 16.99
C LEU A 63 -23.04 -6.72 18.07
N LYS A 64 -22.53 -7.47 19.06
CA LYS A 64 -21.70 -6.93 20.12
C LYS A 64 -20.35 -6.48 19.57
N ALA A 65 -19.60 -7.34 18.89
CA ALA A 65 -18.32 -6.95 18.29
C ALA A 65 -18.50 -5.88 17.20
N PHE A 66 -19.61 -5.93 16.45
CA PHE A 66 -19.96 -4.88 15.50
C PHE A 66 -20.11 -3.51 16.19
N SER A 67 -20.87 -3.46 17.28
CA SER A 67 -21.09 -2.24 18.08
C SER A 67 -19.79 -1.73 18.68
N ASP A 68 -18.94 -2.60 19.24
CA ASP A 68 -17.62 -2.24 19.76
C ASP A 68 -16.74 -1.59 18.68
N ASN A 69 -16.80 -2.07 17.44
CA ASN A 69 -16.06 -1.48 16.32
C ASN A 69 -16.64 -0.14 15.87
N ILE A 70 -17.96 0.05 15.94
CA ILE A 70 -18.60 1.36 15.72
C ILE A 70 -18.15 2.36 16.80
N GLU A 71 -18.14 1.96 18.07
CA GLU A 71 -17.68 2.83 19.17
C GLU A 71 -16.23 3.28 18.99
N ARG A 72 -15.34 2.39 18.54
CA ARG A 72 -13.95 2.75 18.19
C ARG A 72 -13.91 3.79 17.06
N ALA A 73 -14.73 3.62 16.03
CA ALA A 73 -14.81 4.56 14.91
C ALA A 73 -15.41 5.92 15.31
N VAL A 74 -16.36 5.93 16.25
CA VAL A 74 -16.92 7.15 16.85
C VAL A 74 -15.85 7.87 17.66
N LYS A 75 -15.10 7.13 18.49
CA LYS A 75 -13.98 7.68 19.28
C LYS A 75 -12.89 8.31 18.41
N ASP A 76 -12.61 7.71 17.25
CA ASP A 76 -11.64 8.25 16.28
C ASP A 76 -12.20 9.40 15.42
N GLY A 77 -13.46 9.82 15.65
CA GLY A 77 -14.11 10.90 14.91
C GLY A 77 -14.42 10.56 13.45
N LEU A 78 -14.52 9.28 13.10
CA LEU A 78 -14.78 8.80 11.73
C LEU A 78 -16.25 8.56 11.45
N ILE A 79 -17.01 8.21 12.49
CA ILE A 79 -18.45 7.98 12.44
C ILE A 79 -19.11 8.84 13.53
N VAL A 80 -20.29 9.38 13.24
CA VAL A 80 -21.14 10.05 14.21
C VAL A 80 -22.33 9.15 14.49
N ASN A 81 -22.60 8.88 15.77
CA ASN A 81 -23.76 8.12 16.23
C ASN A 81 -24.72 9.04 16.98
N ASN A 82 -25.88 9.33 16.38
CA ASN A 82 -26.93 10.15 16.98
C ASN A 82 -28.15 9.26 17.27
N ASN A 83 -28.28 8.76 18.50
CA ASN A 83 -29.38 7.87 18.90
C ASN A 83 -29.55 6.67 17.95
N ASP A 84 -28.47 5.92 17.73
CA ASP A 84 -28.37 4.77 16.79
C ASP A 84 -28.35 5.15 15.31
N LEU A 85 -28.51 6.42 14.96
CA LEU A 85 -28.42 6.87 13.57
C LEU A 85 -26.97 7.23 13.20
N LEU A 86 -26.33 6.34 12.44
CA LEU A 86 -24.95 6.45 12.02
C LEU A 86 -24.80 7.33 10.78
N SER A 87 -23.80 8.21 10.80
CA SER A 87 -23.40 9.04 9.66
C SER A 87 -21.89 9.19 9.58
N ILE A 88 -21.39 9.59 8.41
CA ILE A 88 -19.97 9.90 8.24
C ILE A 88 -19.68 11.24 8.92
N SER A 89 -18.64 11.30 9.76
CA SER A 89 -18.20 12.57 10.35
C SER A 89 -17.82 13.58 9.26
N ASN A 90 -18.12 14.86 9.47
CA ASN A 90 -17.73 15.94 8.56
C ASN A 90 -16.38 16.61 8.93
N ASP A 91 -15.73 16.18 10.01
CA ASP A 91 -14.50 16.81 10.49
C ASP A 91 -13.35 16.68 9.49
N ASN A 92 -12.80 17.81 9.06
CA ASN A 92 -11.68 17.86 8.13
C ASN A 92 -10.36 17.87 8.90
N GLN A 93 -10.02 16.74 9.52
CA GLN A 93 -8.68 16.56 10.07
C GLN A 93 -7.71 16.19 8.95
N ARG A 94 -6.82 17.12 8.59
CA ARG A 94 -5.67 16.81 7.73
C ARG A 94 -4.54 16.29 8.60
N ALA A 95 -4.19 15.02 8.43
CA ALA A 95 -3.05 14.43 9.09
C ALA A 95 -1.78 14.68 8.27
N THR A 96 -0.66 14.94 8.95
CA THR A 96 0.66 14.99 8.31
C THR A 96 1.27 13.59 8.15
N HIS A 97 0.75 12.62 8.88
CA HIS A 97 1.18 11.23 8.87
C HIS A 97 -0.02 10.30 8.86
N ASP A 98 0.16 9.10 8.33
CA ASP A 98 -0.86 8.05 8.33
C ASP A 98 -1.25 7.64 9.75
N TRP A 99 -2.45 7.07 9.86
CA TRP A 99 -3.01 6.60 11.13
C TRP A 99 -2.73 5.12 11.39
N TYR A 100 -2.28 4.39 10.38
CA TYR A 100 -2.19 2.93 10.38
C TYR A 100 -0.79 2.48 9.99
N CYS A 101 -0.33 1.40 10.60
CA CYS A 101 1.03 0.90 10.39
C CYS A 101 1.26 0.53 8.91
N PHE A 102 2.30 1.08 8.30
CA PHE A 102 2.62 0.83 6.89
C PHE A 102 2.94 -0.64 6.58
N ARG A 103 3.38 -1.40 7.59
CA ARG A 103 3.76 -2.81 7.42
C ARG A 103 2.56 -3.76 7.54
N CYS A 104 1.72 -3.58 8.56
CA CYS A 104 0.66 -4.53 8.89
C CYS A 104 -0.75 -3.97 8.72
N PHE A 105 -0.89 -2.69 8.38
CA PHE A 105 -2.15 -1.98 8.12
C PHE A 105 -3.07 -1.83 9.35
N LYS A 106 -2.62 -2.31 10.53
CA LYS A 106 -3.43 -2.34 11.75
C LYS A 106 -3.36 -1.02 12.51
N PRO A 107 -4.44 -0.68 13.25
CA PRO A 107 -4.46 0.47 14.15
C PRO A 107 -3.58 0.27 15.40
N ALA A 108 -3.31 1.37 16.10
CA ALA A 108 -2.82 1.38 17.47
C ALA A 108 -3.04 2.75 18.11
N LYS A 109 -3.28 2.78 19.42
CA LYS A 109 -3.42 4.03 20.18
C LYS A 109 -2.16 4.90 20.07
N ILE A 110 -0.99 4.26 20.10
CA ILE A 110 0.31 4.90 19.95
C ILE A 110 1.03 4.24 18.78
N ILE A 111 1.52 5.05 17.85
CA ILE A 111 2.29 4.60 16.69
C ILE A 111 3.48 5.53 16.48
N LEU A 112 4.52 5.02 15.83
CA LEU A 112 5.76 5.76 15.63
C LEU A 112 5.76 6.38 14.24
N LYS A 113 6.00 7.69 14.15
CA LYS A 113 6.12 8.35 12.86
C LYS A 113 7.53 8.28 12.30
N CYS A 114 7.61 8.22 10.97
CA CYS A 114 8.82 8.52 10.23
C CYS A 114 9.02 10.04 10.16
N ASN A 115 10.26 10.53 10.23
CA ASN A 115 10.55 11.96 10.06
C ASN A 115 10.76 12.38 8.60
N GLY A 116 10.90 11.42 7.68
CA GLY A 116 11.14 11.69 6.26
C GLY A 116 9.93 11.49 5.35
N CYS A 117 8.81 10.95 5.85
CA CYS A 117 7.58 10.75 5.09
C CYS A 117 6.37 10.58 6.01
N GLU A 118 5.19 10.49 5.42
CA GLU A 118 3.90 10.32 6.09
C GLU A 118 3.74 8.97 6.80
N ARG A 119 4.61 7.98 6.58
CA ARG A 119 4.41 6.61 7.07
C ARG A 119 4.59 6.48 8.58
N VAL A 120 3.84 5.56 9.17
CA VAL A 120 3.91 5.22 10.60
C VAL A 120 4.05 3.71 10.82
N TYR A 121 4.58 3.31 11.98
CA TYR A 121 4.89 1.91 12.30
C TYR A 121 4.57 1.58 13.76
N HIS A 122 4.05 0.38 14.01
CA HIS A 122 4.14 -0.19 15.36
C HIS A 122 5.59 -0.44 15.73
N ASP A 123 5.84 -0.50 17.04
CA ASP A 123 7.15 -0.82 17.58
C ASP A 123 7.79 -2.09 17.01
N SER A 124 7.02 -3.19 16.97
CA SER A 124 7.45 -4.47 16.38
C SER A 124 7.44 -4.50 14.85
N CYS A 125 6.87 -3.46 14.22
CA CYS A 125 6.76 -3.34 12.77
C CYS A 125 7.77 -2.37 12.17
N ARG A 126 8.58 -1.72 13.01
CA ARG A 126 9.59 -0.75 12.62
C ARG A 126 10.53 -1.35 11.56
N CYS A 127 10.92 -0.50 10.62
CA CYS A 127 11.87 -0.81 9.57
C CYS A 127 12.69 0.45 9.30
N PHE A 128 13.81 0.61 10.01
CA PHE A 128 14.65 1.79 9.88
C PHE A 128 15.76 1.57 8.88
N CYS A 129 16.24 2.68 8.36
CA CYS A 129 17.52 2.74 7.69
C CYS A 129 18.59 3.33 8.61
N ASP A 130 19.82 3.36 8.11
CA ASP A 130 20.98 3.97 8.78
C ASP A 130 20.82 5.50 8.97
N GLU A 131 19.82 6.12 8.34
CA GLU A 131 19.48 7.53 8.57
C GLU A 131 18.56 7.69 9.79
N ARG A 132 19.01 8.49 10.77
CA ARG A 132 18.27 8.75 12.01
C ARG A 132 16.81 9.15 11.74
N LYS A 133 15.89 8.47 12.44
CA LYS A 133 14.44 8.74 12.46
C LYS A 133 13.74 8.59 11.11
N LYS A 134 14.40 8.01 10.10
CA LYS A 134 13.80 7.75 8.79
C LYS A 134 13.54 6.26 8.61
N CYS A 135 12.42 5.95 7.95
CA CYS A 135 12.10 4.59 7.58
C CYS A 135 12.93 4.16 6.38
N PHE A 136 13.09 2.85 6.20
CA PHE A 136 13.75 2.23 5.05
C PHE A 136 13.28 2.77 3.69
N TYR A 137 11.99 3.10 3.57
CA TYR A 137 11.38 3.64 2.34
C TYR A 137 11.60 5.15 2.13
N CYS A 138 12.29 5.83 3.03
CA CYS A 138 12.73 7.22 2.84
C CYS A 138 14.10 7.34 2.20
N GLN A 139 14.89 6.26 2.19
CA GLN A 139 16.22 6.32 1.59
C GLN A 139 16.09 6.54 0.09
N THR A 140 16.66 7.65 -0.38
CA THR A 140 16.90 7.85 -1.80
C THR A 140 18.04 6.91 -2.20
N ARG A 141 17.69 5.80 -2.85
CA ARG A 141 18.68 4.82 -3.32
C ARG A 141 19.00 5.11 -4.77
N ILE A 142 20.26 5.47 -5.01
CA ILE A 142 20.84 5.44 -6.35
C ILE A 142 20.96 3.98 -6.75
N GLN A 143 20.63 3.67 -8.01
CA GLN A 143 20.75 2.31 -8.51
C GLN A 143 22.19 1.82 -8.44
N GLU A 144 22.43 0.75 -7.68
CA GLU A 144 23.75 0.12 -7.61
C GLU A 144 24.13 -0.49 -8.97
N PRO A 145 25.44 -0.52 -9.33
CA PRO A 145 25.89 -1.14 -10.55
C PRO A 145 25.50 -2.61 -10.63
N ILE A 146 24.82 -3.00 -11.70
CA ILE A 146 24.47 -4.40 -11.98
C ILE A 146 25.51 -4.97 -12.93
N ARG A 147 26.19 -6.05 -12.51
CA ARG A 147 27.32 -6.64 -13.24
C ARG A 147 28.40 -5.62 -13.62
N LYS A 148 28.74 -4.73 -12.68
CA LYS A 148 29.73 -3.63 -12.86
C LYS A 148 29.31 -2.54 -13.87
N LYS A 149 28.09 -2.61 -14.44
CA LYS A 149 27.52 -1.55 -15.27
C LYS A 149 26.65 -0.63 -14.41
N LEU A 150 26.97 0.66 -14.41
CA LEU A 150 26.06 1.68 -13.92
C LEU A 150 24.98 1.90 -14.99
N LEU A 151 23.72 1.72 -14.61
CA LEU A 151 22.60 1.89 -15.53
C LEU A 151 22.27 3.38 -15.68
N THR A 152 21.93 3.78 -16.90
CA THR A 152 21.37 5.12 -17.12
C THR A 152 19.93 5.19 -16.61
N LYS A 153 19.43 6.42 -16.42
CA LYS A 153 18.03 6.65 -16.06
C LYS A 153 17.07 6.02 -17.07
N ASP A 154 17.39 6.11 -18.36
CA ASP A 154 16.58 5.53 -19.43
C ASP A 154 16.57 4.00 -19.36
N GLU A 155 17.75 3.36 -19.18
CA GLU A 155 17.84 1.90 -19.04
C GLU A 155 17.05 1.36 -17.83
N ILE A 156 17.01 2.13 -16.74
CA ILE A 156 16.20 1.80 -15.55
C ILE A 156 14.71 1.89 -15.89
N ASN A 157 14.28 2.98 -16.54
CA ASN A 157 12.86 3.19 -16.84
C ASN A 157 12.35 2.24 -17.94
N ASP A 158 13.17 1.91 -18.94
CA ASP A 158 12.86 0.89 -19.94
C ASP A 158 12.63 -0.47 -19.28
N ALA A 159 13.51 -0.87 -18.36
CA ALA A 159 13.36 -2.10 -17.60
C ALA A 159 12.11 -2.10 -16.71
N ILE A 160 11.81 -0.97 -16.05
CA ILE A 160 10.59 -0.79 -15.24
C ILE A 160 9.35 -0.87 -16.13
N ASP A 161 9.36 -0.31 -17.33
CA ASP A 161 8.22 -0.36 -18.26
C ASP A 161 7.84 -1.80 -18.63
N LEU A 162 8.85 -2.67 -18.83
CA LEU A 162 8.59 -4.10 -19.06
C LEU A 162 7.94 -4.76 -17.83
N VAL A 163 8.43 -4.47 -16.62
CA VAL A 163 7.82 -4.98 -15.36
C VAL A 163 6.40 -4.46 -15.21
N PHE A 164 6.19 -3.17 -15.46
CA PHE A 164 4.90 -2.50 -15.35
C PHE A 164 3.90 -3.05 -16.37
N SER A 165 4.34 -3.34 -17.59
CA SER A 165 3.53 -3.99 -18.62
C SER A 165 3.05 -5.38 -18.20
N LYS A 166 3.92 -6.20 -17.60
CA LYS A 166 3.50 -7.49 -17.01
C LYS A 166 2.49 -7.27 -15.89
N LEU A 167 2.78 -6.35 -14.97
CA LEU A 167 1.91 -6.02 -13.86
C LEU A 167 0.51 -5.60 -14.34
N LYS A 168 0.45 -4.78 -15.39
CA LYS A 168 -0.80 -4.35 -16.03
C LYS A 168 -1.59 -5.50 -16.63
N SER A 169 -0.91 -6.46 -17.26
CA SER A 169 -1.55 -7.64 -17.80
C SER A 169 -2.08 -8.59 -16.73
N SER A 170 -1.35 -8.78 -15.62
CA SER A 170 -1.68 -9.77 -14.59
C SER A 170 -2.61 -9.23 -13.49
N TYR A 171 -2.59 -7.93 -13.21
CA TYR A 171 -3.28 -7.32 -12.06
C TYR A 171 -4.24 -6.18 -12.46
N SER A 172 -4.77 -6.20 -13.67
CA SER A 172 -5.64 -5.14 -14.22
C SER A 172 -6.84 -4.79 -13.33
N SER A 173 -7.51 -5.78 -12.74
CA SER A 173 -8.62 -5.58 -11.80
C SER A 173 -8.19 -4.80 -10.56
N LEU A 174 -7.04 -5.16 -9.97
CA LEU A 174 -6.47 -4.48 -8.82
C LEU A 174 -6.10 -3.03 -9.14
N MET A 175 -5.54 -2.80 -10.34
CA MET A 175 -5.22 -1.45 -10.80
C MET A 175 -6.47 -0.58 -10.90
N GLN A 176 -7.57 -1.09 -11.44
CA GLN A 176 -8.84 -0.36 -11.49
C GLN A 176 -9.35 -0.01 -10.08
N LYS A 177 -9.25 -0.93 -9.12
CA LYS A 177 -9.62 -0.68 -7.72
C LYS A 177 -8.80 0.45 -7.09
N SER A 178 -7.51 0.55 -7.39
CA SER A 178 -6.65 1.63 -6.87
C SER A 178 -7.09 3.04 -7.28
N THR A 179 -7.85 3.17 -8.37
CA THR A 179 -8.33 4.47 -8.86
C THR A 179 -9.54 4.99 -8.10
N LEU A 180 -10.24 4.13 -7.35
CA LEU A 180 -11.51 4.42 -6.68
C LEU A 180 -12.62 4.98 -7.59
N LYS A 181 -12.49 4.88 -8.93
CA LYS A 181 -13.44 5.45 -9.90
C LYS A 181 -14.87 4.90 -9.78
N HIS A 182 -15.02 3.68 -9.27
CA HIS A 182 -16.33 3.05 -9.07
C HIS A 182 -16.94 3.34 -7.69
N GLU A 183 -16.23 4.05 -6.82
CA GLU A 183 -16.76 4.48 -5.54
C GLU A 183 -17.43 5.86 -5.68
N SER A 184 -18.40 6.16 -4.81
CA SER A 184 -19.08 7.47 -4.84
C SER A 184 -18.11 8.62 -4.57
N GLU A 185 -18.31 9.77 -5.22
CA GLU A 185 -17.50 10.97 -5.01
C GLU A 185 -17.41 11.38 -3.52
N VAL A 186 -18.54 11.26 -2.81
CA VAL A 186 -18.60 11.52 -1.37
C VAL A 186 -17.66 10.59 -0.61
N LEU A 187 -17.66 9.28 -0.90
CA LEU A 187 -16.75 8.33 -0.26
C LEU A 187 -15.29 8.69 -0.54
N THR A 188 -14.95 8.93 -1.80
CA THR A 188 -13.59 9.27 -2.25
C THR A 188 -13.04 10.49 -1.54
N ARG A 189 -13.87 11.52 -1.29
CA ARG A 189 -13.48 12.70 -0.49
C ARG A 189 -13.10 12.34 0.95
N HIS A 190 -13.81 11.39 1.56
CA HIS A 190 -13.57 10.97 2.95
C HIS A 190 -12.40 10.02 3.11
N VAL A 191 -11.89 9.38 2.05
CA VAL A 191 -10.72 8.49 2.11
C VAL A 191 -9.48 9.22 2.63
N THR A 192 -9.36 10.53 2.40
CA THR A 192 -8.32 11.40 2.99
C THR A 192 -8.28 11.37 4.52
N LYS A 193 -9.39 10.99 5.18
CA LYS A 193 -9.41 10.80 6.62
C LYS A 193 -8.68 9.54 7.02
N LEU A 194 -8.68 8.48 6.20
CA LEU A 194 -8.02 7.20 6.48
C LEU A 194 -6.57 7.16 6.00
N LEU A 195 -6.26 7.87 4.91
CA LEU A 195 -4.98 7.79 4.21
C LEU A 195 -4.40 9.18 3.92
N CYS A 196 -3.09 9.34 4.07
CA CYS A 196 -2.38 10.58 3.68
C CYS A 196 -2.27 10.76 2.16
N LYS A 197 -2.06 9.66 1.42
CA LYS A 197 -1.92 9.67 -0.05
C LYS A 197 -3.02 8.84 -0.74
N PRO A 198 -4.31 9.19 -0.56
CA PRO A 198 -5.44 8.36 -0.98
C PRO A 198 -5.57 8.23 -2.50
N HIS A 199 -5.00 9.17 -3.26
CA HIS A 199 -5.06 9.19 -4.72
C HIS A 199 -3.79 8.65 -5.37
N PHE A 200 -2.81 8.17 -4.59
CA PHE A 200 -1.64 7.50 -5.17
C PHE A 200 -2.05 6.13 -5.72
N ASN A 201 -2.01 6.00 -7.05
CA ASN A 201 -2.57 4.86 -7.79
C ASN A 201 -1.72 4.53 -9.02
N PHE A 202 -2.06 3.46 -9.74
CA PHE A 202 -1.22 2.98 -10.83
C PHE A 202 -1.18 3.88 -12.07
N SER A 203 -2.15 4.78 -12.27
CA SER A 203 -2.06 5.77 -13.34
C SER A 203 -0.96 6.80 -13.08
N LEU A 204 -0.65 7.09 -11.81
CA LEU A 204 0.50 7.93 -11.45
C LEU A 204 1.81 7.17 -11.66
N ILE A 205 1.85 5.86 -11.36
CA ILE A 205 3.02 5.04 -11.69
C ILE A 205 3.24 5.02 -13.20
N GLU A 206 2.20 4.81 -14.01
CA GLU A 206 2.26 4.83 -15.48
C GLU A 206 2.81 6.18 -15.99
N ALA A 207 2.36 7.30 -15.42
CA ALA A 207 2.91 8.62 -15.76
C ALA A 207 4.40 8.73 -15.40
N LYS A 208 4.79 8.28 -14.20
CA LYS A 208 6.21 8.27 -13.78
C LYS A 208 7.09 7.41 -14.68
N VAL A 209 6.62 6.24 -15.11
CA VAL A 209 7.34 5.38 -16.08
C VAL A 209 7.46 6.11 -17.42
N THR A 210 6.36 6.62 -17.95
CA THR A 210 6.31 7.33 -19.25
C THR A 210 7.23 8.56 -19.28
N ASN A 211 7.28 9.31 -18.17
CA ASN A 211 8.11 10.50 -18.03
C ASN A 211 9.56 10.18 -17.62
N THR A 212 9.93 8.90 -17.54
CA THR A 212 11.24 8.41 -17.11
C THR A 212 11.67 8.91 -15.73
N GLU A 213 10.76 9.00 -14.76
CA GLU A 213 11.00 9.68 -13.47
C GLU A 213 11.78 8.84 -12.45
N TYR A 214 11.80 7.51 -12.58
CA TYR A 214 12.43 6.65 -11.58
C TYR A 214 13.95 6.69 -11.64
N GLN A 215 14.58 6.74 -10.47
CA GLN A 215 16.05 6.72 -10.33
C GLN A 215 16.61 5.35 -9.92
N SER A 216 15.74 4.44 -9.48
CA SER A 216 16.10 3.06 -9.14
C SER A 216 14.88 2.14 -9.15
N PHE A 217 15.12 0.84 -9.26
CA PHE A 217 14.08 -0.18 -9.12
C PHE A 217 13.42 -0.15 -7.73
N PHE A 218 14.17 0.30 -6.71
CA PHE A 218 13.67 0.43 -5.36
C PHE A 218 12.57 1.49 -5.22
N GLU A 219 12.70 2.60 -5.93
CA GLU A 219 11.68 3.66 -5.94
C GLU A 219 10.36 3.13 -6.54
N PHE A 220 10.44 2.42 -7.67
CA PHE A 220 9.28 1.76 -8.28
C PHE A 220 8.61 0.73 -7.34
N ALA A 221 9.40 -0.10 -6.67
CA ALA A 221 8.88 -1.03 -5.66
C ALA A 221 8.16 -0.30 -4.51
N THR A 222 8.72 0.83 -4.08
CA THR A 222 8.16 1.64 -2.98
C THR A 222 6.81 2.25 -3.36
N ASP A 223 6.67 2.69 -4.61
CA ASP A 223 5.41 3.20 -5.15
C ASP A 223 4.37 2.08 -5.25
N CYS A 224 4.74 0.90 -5.77
CA CYS A 224 3.87 -0.29 -5.76
C CYS A 224 3.43 -0.67 -4.34
N LYS A 225 4.35 -0.60 -3.35
CA LYS A 225 4.04 -0.86 -1.94
C LYS A 225 3.07 0.17 -1.37
N THR A 226 3.18 1.42 -1.77
CA THR A 226 2.29 2.50 -1.32
C THR A 226 0.85 2.25 -1.79
N ILE A 227 0.66 1.80 -3.04
CA ILE A 227 -0.67 1.40 -3.53
C ILE A 227 -1.18 0.16 -2.78
N SER A 228 -0.32 -0.85 -2.57
CA SER A 228 -0.66 -2.03 -1.77
C SER A 228 -1.11 -1.65 -0.36
N TYR A 229 -0.41 -0.70 0.30
CA TYR A 229 -0.80 -0.16 1.59
C TYR A 229 -2.18 0.50 1.56
N ASN A 230 -2.42 1.42 0.61
CA ASN A 230 -3.70 2.10 0.47
C ASN A 230 -4.86 1.10 0.34
N LEU A 231 -4.71 0.11 -0.55
CA LEU A 231 -5.74 -0.90 -0.77
C LEU A 231 -5.97 -1.80 0.46
N ASN A 232 -4.91 -2.18 1.17
CA ASN A 232 -5.04 -2.98 2.40
C ASN A 232 -5.70 -2.19 3.54
N VAL A 233 -5.45 -0.89 3.65
CA VAL A 233 -6.14 -0.02 4.61
C VAL A 233 -7.64 0.05 4.31
N LEU A 234 -8.02 0.16 3.02
CA LEU A 234 -9.44 0.32 2.63
C LEU A 234 -10.22 -0.99 2.60
N TYR A 235 -9.63 -2.06 2.08
CA TYR A 235 -10.34 -3.33 1.85
C TYR A 235 -9.97 -4.41 2.86
N GLY A 236 -8.87 -4.25 3.59
CA GLY A 236 -8.40 -5.19 4.61
C GLY A 236 -7.49 -6.27 4.04
N PRO A 237 -6.47 -6.72 4.80
CA PRO A 237 -5.49 -7.71 4.34
C PRO A 237 -6.07 -9.10 4.09
N GLU A 238 -7.12 -9.46 4.83
CA GLU A 238 -7.78 -10.77 4.68
C GLU A 238 -8.77 -10.82 3.51
N SER A 239 -9.07 -9.66 2.89
CA SER A 239 -9.95 -9.60 1.73
C SER A 239 -9.27 -10.18 0.49
N GLU A 240 -10.07 -10.54 -0.51
CA GLU A 240 -9.56 -10.95 -1.83
C GLU A 240 -8.62 -9.88 -2.43
N ILE A 241 -8.97 -8.60 -2.26
CA ILE A 241 -8.15 -7.46 -2.70
C ILE A 241 -6.83 -7.41 -1.93
N GLY A 242 -6.86 -7.66 -0.61
CA GLY A 242 -5.67 -7.69 0.24
C GLY A 242 -4.69 -8.81 -0.15
N LYS A 243 -5.21 -10.01 -0.40
CA LYS A 243 -4.42 -11.15 -0.91
C LYS A 243 -3.80 -10.85 -2.26
N GLN A 244 -4.57 -10.30 -3.20
CA GLN A 244 -4.05 -9.86 -4.50
C GLN A 244 -2.98 -8.77 -4.37
N CYS A 245 -3.09 -7.87 -3.39
CA CYS A 245 -2.06 -6.86 -3.11
C CYS A 245 -0.74 -7.48 -2.63
N GLU A 246 -0.82 -8.53 -1.81
CA GLU A 246 0.37 -9.27 -1.36
C GLU A 246 1.01 -10.03 -2.53
N GLU A 247 0.22 -10.73 -3.33
CA GLU A 247 0.67 -11.43 -4.53
C GLU A 247 1.34 -10.47 -5.53
N MET A 248 0.70 -9.34 -5.81
CA MET A 248 1.22 -8.30 -6.70
C MET A 248 2.54 -7.73 -6.19
N TYR A 249 2.64 -7.40 -4.90
CA TYR A 249 3.88 -6.85 -4.36
C TYR A 249 5.01 -7.88 -4.38
N ASN A 250 4.72 -9.14 -4.05
CA ASN A 250 5.67 -10.24 -4.16
C ASN A 250 6.10 -10.49 -5.61
N PHE A 251 5.20 -10.32 -6.58
CA PHE A 251 5.52 -10.36 -8.00
C PHE A 251 6.52 -9.26 -8.36
N VAL A 252 6.26 -8.00 -7.99
CA VAL A 252 7.17 -6.87 -8.23
C VAL A 252 8.55 -7.12 -7.64
N LEU A 253 8.63 -7.60 -6.40
CA LEU A 253 9.90 -7.91 -5.75
C LEU A 253 10.68 -9.00 -6.50
N LYS A 254 10.01 -10.03 -7.00
CA LYS A 254 10.65 -11.09 -7.81
C LYS A 254 11.16 -10.55 -9.15
N GLU A 255 10.39 -9.72 -9.84
CA GLU A 255 10.82 -9.14 -11.11
C GLU A 255 12.04 -8.22 -10.91
N ILE A 256 12.08 -7.45 -9.82
CA ILE A 256 13.26 -6.64 -9.46
C ILE A 256 14.46 -7.51 -9.07
N GLU A 257 14.25 -8.61 -8.37
CA GLU A 257 15.30 -9.59 -8.10
C GLU A 257 15.89 -10.12 -9.41
N LEU A 258 15.05 -10.45 -10.39
CA LEU A 258 15.50 -10.88 -11.72
C LEU A 258 16.33 -9.81 -12.45
N LEU A 259 15.87 -8.56 -12.41
CA LEU A 259 16.61 -7.41 -12.95
C LEU A 259 17.98 -7.24 -12.28
N SER A 260 18.07 -7.48 -10.97
CA SER A 260 19.32 -7.36 -10.21
C SER A 260 20.40 -8.35 -10.64
N TYR A 261 20.04 -9.50 -11.23
CA TYR A 261 21.01 -10.43 -11.79
C TYR A 261 21.59 -9.94 -13.12
N CYS A 262 20.75 -9.43 -14.02
CA CYS A 262 21.14 -8.81 -15.29
C CYS A 262 19.93 -8.18 -15.99
N VAL A 263 19.96 -6.86 -16.16
CA VAL A 263 18.89 -6.12 -16.87
C VAL A 263 18.80 -6.54 -18.34
N GLU A 264 19.93 -6.70 -19.02
CA GLU A 264 19.96 -7.10 -20.44
C GLU A 264 19.35 -8.50 -20.64
N CYS A 265 19.71 -9.47 -19.81
CA CYS A 265 19.12 -10.81 -19.88
C CYS A 265 17.61 -10.77 -19.62
N TYR A 266 17.18 -9.93 -18.67
CA TYR A 266 15.76 -9.76 -18.37
C TYR A 266 15.00 -9.18 -19.58
N ILE A 267 15.50 -8.10 -20.18
CA ILE A 267 14.90 -7.47 -21.38
C ILE A 267 14.84 -8.48 -22.53
N ARG A 268 15.93 -9.20 -22.81
CA ARG A 268 15.96 -10.25 -23.84
C ARG A 268 14.97 -11.38 -23.58
N SER A 269 14.83 -11.79 -22.32
CA SER A 269 13.85 -12.82 -21.92
C SER A 269 12.40 -12.37 -22.11
N PHE A 270 12.16 -11.06 -22.14
CA PHE A 270 10.85 -10.47 -22.38
C PHE A 270 10.55 -10.38 -23.89
N HIS A 271 11.51 -9.90 -24.68
CA HIS A 271 11.40 -9.81 -26.14
C HIS A 271 11.65 -11.16 -26.83
N LYS A 272 11.14 -12.27 -26.29
CA LYS A 272 11.04 -13.55 -27.01
C LYS A 272 10.29 -13.29 -28.32
N LYS A 273 11.01 -12.95 -29.40
CA LYS A 273 10.42 -12.81 -30.73
C LYS A 273 9.77 -14.14 -31.03
N ARG A 274 8.50 -14.09 -31.46
CA ARG A 274 7.64 -15.23 -31.77
C ARG A 274 8.22 -16.20 -32.83
N ASP A 275 9.38 -15.87 -33.43
CA ASP A 275 10.03 -16.66 -34.48
C ASP A 275 11.47 -17.14 -34.14
N ASP A 276 12.09 -16.71 -33.03
CA ASP A 276 13.51 -16.98 -32.73
C ASP A 276 13.71 -17.62 -31.34
N HIS A 277 13.06 -18.76 -31.15
CA HIS A 277 12.79 -19.34 -29.83
C HIS A 277 14.00 -19.79 -28.97
N TYR A 278 15.24 -19.72 -29.45
CA TYR A 278 16.38 -20.31 -28.72
C TYR A 278 17.67 -19.47 -28.63
N TYR A 279 17.77 -18.34 -29.32
CA TYR A 279 19.05 -17.63 -29.39
C TYR A 279 19.27 -16.57 -28.31
N TRP A 280 18.22 -16.10 -27.64
CA TRP A 280 18.36 -15.05 -26.61
C TRP A 280 19.23 -15.49 -25.42
N PHE A 281 19.23 -16.79 -25.09
CA PHE A 281 20.00 -17.37 -23.97
C PHE A 281 21.48 -17.57 -24.31
N ILE A 282 21.83 -17.70 -25.59
CA ILE A 282 23.23 -17.88 -26.03
C ILE A 282 23.94 -16.55 -26.30
N MET A 283 23.21 -15.43 -26.22
CA MET A 283 23.80 -14.11 -26.37
C MET A 283 24.62 -13.78 -25.11
N PRO A 284 25.90 -13.35 -25.27
CA PRO A 284 26.78 -13.00 -24.15
C PRO A 284 26.19 -11.95 -23.19
#